data_AF-A0A2N5K2J6-F1
#
_entry.id   AF-A0A2N5K2J6-F1
#
_cell.length_a   1.000
_cell.length_b   1.000
_cell.length_c   1.000
_cell.angle_alpha   90.00
_cell.angle_beta   90.00
_cell.angle_gamma   90.00
#
_symmetry.space_group_name_H-M   'P 1'
#
loop_
_entity.id
_entity.type
_entity.pdbx_description
1 polymer ?
#
loop_
_entity_poly.entity_id
_entity_poly.type
_entity_poly.pdbx_seq_one_letter_code
_entity_poly.pdbx_strand_id
1 'polypeptide(L)'
;KENIAIGLAVAEMLDIPRDVAMRGMQRAIPDIGVVFVQQTTVKDKELVWAPLFAVNDRESTLMGINALRPYHKPHATRIGVLNNRYDRAVRAIQFAEIAARDLKLDYFVTFGAYEDQVTDRMVELGYPRDRIINLGFSKNPSLEQILDSIVALIAGEQGLLIGMVNIHTPQAELLMEFFHHLQGETVVMNELIADLGYVPEAVQRRRFVISHLLRQSG
;
A
#
# COMPACT_ATOMS: atom_id res chain seq x y z
N LYS A 1 19.35 -4.48 2.32
CA LYS A 1 20.63 -5.10 2.78
C LYS A 1 20.91 -4.88 4.27
N GLU A 2 20.45 -3.80 4.90
CA GLU A 2 20.67 -3.53 6.33
C GLU A 2 19.96 -4.52 7.28
N ASN A 3 18.74 -4.99 6.97
CA ASN A 3 17.96 -5.84 7.89
C ASN A 3 18.57 -7.24 8.14
N ILE A 4 19.20 -7.86 7.12
CA ILE A 4 19.84 -9.18 7.27
C ILE A 4 21.09 -9.08 8.16
N ALA A 5 21.85 -7.98 8.05
CA ALA A 5 23.03 -7.77 8.88
C ALA A 5 22.66 -7.62 10.36
N ILE A 6 21.56 -6.91 10.65
CA ILE A 6 21.01 -6.77 12.02
C ILE A 6 20.54 -8.14 12.53
N GLY A 7 19.76 -8.87 11.75
CA GLY A 7 19.29 -10.21 12.14
C GLY A 7 20.42 -11.18 12.43
N LEU A 8 21.50 -11.15 11.63
CA LEU A 8 22.68 -12.00 11.84
C LEU A 8 23.48 -11.56 13.08
N ALA A 9 23.61 -10.26 13.34
CA ALA A 9 24.26 -9.75 14.54
C ALA A 9 23.50 -10.14 15.82
N VAL A 10 22.15 -10.09 15.80
CA VAL A 10 21.32 -10.55 16.91
C VAL A 10 21.44 -12.06 17.10
N ALA A 11 21.44 -12.84 16.02
CA ALA A 11 21.64 -14.29 16.09
C ALA A 11 23.01 -14.65 16.70
N GLU A 12 24.06 -13.92 16.34
CA GLU A 12 25.41 -14.07 16.91
C GLU A 12 25.44 -13.75 18.41
N MET A 13 24.75 -12.70 18.86
CA MET A 13 24.64 -12.36 20.30
C MET A 13 23.88 -13.43 21.11
N LEU A 14 23.06 -14.25 20.45
CA LEU A 14 22.25 -15.31 21.06
C LEU A 14 22.85 -16.71 20.85
N ASP A 15 24.11 -16.80 20.38
CA ASP A 15 24.80 -18.06 20.06
C ASP A 15 24.05 -18.97 19.07
N ILE A 16 23.24 -18.39 18.18
CA ILE A 16 22.54 -19.13 17.13
C ILE A 16 23.49 -19.33 15.94
N PRO A 17 23.76 -20.58 15.50
CA PRO A 17 24.63 -20.84 14.36
C PRO A 17 24.16 -20.11 13.10
N ARG A 18 25.11 -19.50 12.37
CA ARG A 18 24.81 -18.67 11.20
C ARG A 18 23.95 -19.39 10.15
N ASP A 19 24.21 -20.68 9.91
CA ASP A 19 23.44 -21.50 8.97
C ASP A 19 22.01 -21.77 9.45
N VAL A 20 21.81 -21.95 10.76
CA VAL A 20 20.50 -22.05 11.40
C VAL A 20 19.76 -20.72 11.32
N ALA A 21 20.43 -19.61 11.63
CA ALA A 21 19.87 -18.26 11.52
C ALA A 21 19.46 -17.94 10.07
N MET A 22 20.29 -18.26 9.09
CA MET A 22 19.98 -18.08 7.67
C MET A 22 18.81 -18.93 7.21
N ARG A 23 18.74 -20.21 7.59
CA ARG A 23 17.58 -21.08 7.30
C ARG A 23 16.32 -20.59 8.01
N GLY A 24 16.44 -20.08 9.23
CA GLY A 24 15.37 -19.46 9.99
C GLY A 24 14.83 -18.20 9.31
N MET A 25 15.71 -17.30 8.87
CA MET A 25 15.36 -16.09 8.12
C MET A 25 14.75 -16.41 6.75
N GLN A 26 15.19 -17.48 6.07
CA GLN A 26 14.59 -17.95 4.82
C GLN A 26 13.20 -18.56 5.00
N ARG A 27 12.94 -19.18 6.16
CA ARG A 27 11.65 -19.78 6.53
C ARG A 27 10.73 -18.82 7.28
N ALA A 28 11.26 -17.70 7.75
CA ALA A 28 10.49 -16.68 8.43
C ALA A 28 9.45 -16.13 7.47
N ILE A 29 8.24 -15.91 7.99
CA ILE A 29 7.23 -15.11 7.29
C ILE A 29 7.90 -13.75 7.02
N PRO A 30 7.97 -13.31 5.75
CA PRO A 30 8.71 -12.10 5.42
C PRO A 30 8.27 -10.91 6.26
N ASP A 31 9.23 -10.06 6.62
CA ASP A 31 8.98 -8.82 7.36
C ASP A 31 7.82 -8.02 6.75
N ILE A 32 7.17 -7.18 7.56
CA ILE A 32 6.07 -6.25 7.24
C ILE A 32 6.35 -5.31 6.03
N GLY A 33 7.52 -5.43 5.37
CA GLY A 33 7.93 -4.68 4.18
C GLY A 33 7.85 -5.41 2.83
N VAL A 34 7.53 -6.71 2.77
CA VAL A 34 7.28 -7.39 1.48
C VAL A 34 5.83 -7.22 1.09
N VAL A 35 5.58 -6.51 -0.02
CA VAL A 35 4.23 -6.36 -0.56
C VAL A 35 3.94 -7.57 -1.43
N PHE A 36 3.04 -8.41 -0.95
CA PHE A 36 2.49 -9.50 -1.74
C PHE A 36 1.36 -8.97 -2.61
N VAL A 37 1.58 -8.96 -3.92
CA VAL A 37 0.50 -8.67 -4.87
C VAL A 37 -0.28 -9.96 -5.08
N GLN A 38 -1.55 -9.94 -4.73
CA GLN A 38 -2.45 -11.08 -4.81
C GLN A 38 -3.49 -10.83 -5.88
N GLN A 39 -3.88 -11.89 -6.59
CA GLN A 39 -4.90 -11.81 -7.63
C GLN A 39 -5.97 -12.87 -7.39
N THR A 40 -7.23 -12.49 -7.58
CA THR A 40 -8.38 -13.41 -7.52
C THR A 40 -9.49 -12.94 -8.46
N THR A 41 -10.56 -13.72 -8.58
CA THR A 41 -11.78 -13.34 -9.31
C THR A 41 -12.93 -13.16 -8.33
N VAL A 42 -13.61 -12.02 -8.38
CA VAL A 42 -14.80 -11.72 -7.58
C VAL A 42 -15.91 -11.28 -8.52
N LYS A 43 -17.04 -12.01 -8.54
CA LYS A 43 -18.22 -11.71 -9.38
C LYS A 43 -17.85 -11.41 -10.84
N ASP A 44 -17.06 -12.31 -11.43
CA ASP A 44 -16.55 -12.25 -12.82
C ASP A 44 -15.61 -11.07 -13.14
N LYS A 45 -15.13 -10.35 -12.11
CA LYS A 45 -14.07 -9.35 -12.24
C LYS A 45 -12.76 -9.87 -11.64
N GLU A 46 -11.68 -9.65 -12.34
CA GLU A 46 -10.33 -9.92 -11.86
C GLU A 46 -9.91 -8.80 -10.89
N LEU A 47 -9.57 -9.16 -9.66
CA LEU A 47 -9.18 -8.20 -8.62
C LEU A 47 -7.72 -8.45 -8.22
N VAL A 48 -6.89 -7.44 -8.46
CA VAL A 48 -5.49 -7.39 -8.04
C VAL A 48 -5.41 -6.57 -6.76
N TRP A 49 -4.96 -7.18 -5.66
CA TRP A 49 -4.80 -6.55 -4.36
C TRP A 49 -3.33 -6.29 -4.05
N ALA A 50 -3.02 -5.03 -3.78
CA ALA A 50 -1.69 -4.55 -3.43
C ALA A 50 -1.73 -3.79 -2.09
N PRO A 51 -1.49 -4.44 -0.95
CA PRO A 51 -1.45 -3.81 0.36
C PRO A 51 -0.15 -3.00 0.56
N LEU A 52 -0.06 -1.78 0.02
CA LEU A 52 1.07 -0.85 0.17
C LEU A 52 1.11 -0.15 1.54
N PHE A 53 0.68 -0.80 2.61
CA PHE A 53 0.50 -0.16 3.92
C PHE A 53 1.80 0.21 4.64
N ALA A 54 2.94 -0.38 4.24
CA ALA A 54 4.25 0.01 4.75
C ALA A 54 4.69 1.39 4.23
N VAL A 55 4.02 1.90 3.20
CA VAL A 55 4.42 3.08 2.45
C VAL A 55 3.60 4.29 2.90
N ASN A 56 4.30 5.28 3.45
CA ASN A 56 3.72 6.18 4.44
C ASN A 56 4.04 7.67 4.20
N ASP A 57 4.69 7.98 3.09
CA ASP A 57 4.98 9.33 2.61
C ASP A 57 4.68 9.44 1.11
N ARG A 58 4.55 10.67 0.61
CA ARG A 58 4.19 10.98 -0.77
C ARG A 58 5.09 10.30 -1.81
N GLU A 59 6.41 10.36 -1.63
CA GLU A 59 7.36 9.89 -2.63
C GLU A 59 7.32 8.36 -2.70
N SER A 60 7.37 7.71 -1.55
CA SER A 60 7.32 6.26 -1.50
C SER A 60 5.98 5.73 -2.03
N THR A 61 4.84 6.39 -1.76
CA THR A 61 3.53 5.95 -2.26
C THR A 61 3.48 6.00 -3.79
N LEU A 62 3.98 7.08 -4.40
CA LEU A 62 4.07 7.20 -5.86
C LEU A 62 4.98 6.12 -6.46
N MET A 63 6.11 5.83 -5.83
CA MET A 63 7.01 4.75 -6.26
C MET A 63 6.32 3.39 -6.18
N GLY A 64 5.67 3.09 -5.07
CA GLY A 64 4.93 1.83 -4.86
C GLY A 64 3.85 1.63 -5.92
N ILE A 65 3.02 2.63 -6.18
CA ILE A 65 1.97 2.55 -7.21
C ILE A 65 2.57 2.35 -8.61
N ASN A 66 3.69 3.03 -8.93
CA ASN A 66 4.36 2.82 -10.22
C ASN A 66 4.97 1.42 -10.35
N ALA A 67 5.45 0.84 -9.26
CA ALA A 67 5.99 -0.51 -9.25
C ALA A 67 4.90 -1.58 -9.48
N LEU A 68 3.61 -1.23 -9.31
CA LEU A 68 2.49 -2.14 -9.57
C LEU A 68 2.19 -2.36 -11.06
N ARG A 69 2.75 -1.55 -11.98
CA ARG A 69 2.46 -1.60 -13.42
C ARG A 69 2.54 -3.00 -14.06
N PRO A 70 3.50 -3.87 -13.71
CA PRO A 70 3.58 -5.21 -14.32
C PRO A 70 2.48 -6.17 -13.87
N TYR A 71 1.77 -5.87 -12.78
CA TYR A 71 0.81 -6.78 -12.16
C TYR A 71 -0.64 -6.49 -12.53
N HIS A 72 -0.90 -5.52 -13.39
CA HIS A 72 -2.26 -5.19 -13.82
C HIS A 72 -2.29 -4.84 -15.32
N LYS A 73 -3.46 -5.02 -15.93
CA LYS A 73 -3.74 -4.67 -17.33
C LYS A 73 -3.61 -3.15 -17.52
N PRO A 74 -3.20 -2.65 -18.70
CA PRO A 74 -3.08 -1.21 -18.97
C PRO A 74 -4.38 -0.40 -18.74
N HIS A 75 -5.54 -1.05 -18.88
CA HIS A 75 -6.86 -0.44 -18.72
C HIS A 75 -7.58 -0.88 -17.45
N ALA A 76 -6.87 -1.44 -16.47
CA ALA A 76 -7.45 -1.80 -15.18
C ALA A 76 -7.99 -0.55 -14.47
N THR A 77 -9.16 -0.66 -13.85
CA THR A 77 -9.69 0.39 -12.97
C THR A 77 -8.84 0.43 -11.70
N ARG A 78 -8.23 1.56 -11.37
CA ARG A 78 -7.32 1.69 -10.22
C ARG A 78 -8.04 2.37 -9.06
N ILE A 79 -8.11 1.66 -7.94
CA ILE A 79 -8.91 2.02 -6.76
C ILE A 79 -7.96 2.12 -5.56
N GLY A 80 -7.85 3.31 -4.97
CA GLY A 80 -7.07 3.53 -3.76
C GLY A 80 -7.89 3.31 -2.49
N VAL A 81 -7.36 2.60 -1.50
CA VAL A 81 -7.97 2.48 -0.17
C VAL A 81 -7.20 3.36 0.81
N LEU A 82 -7.86 4.39 1.34
CA LEU A 82 -7.32 5.24 2.40
C LEU A 82 -7.77 4.71 3.76
N ASN A 83 -6.88 3.98 4.43
CA ASN A 83 -7.22 3.33 5.69
C ASN A 83 -6.82 4.14 6.94
N ASN A 84 -7.78 4.79 7.58
CA ASN A 84 -7.51 5.80 8.59
C ASN A 84 -7.83 5.31 10.01
N ARG A 85 -6.84 5.40 10.91
CA ARG A 85 -7.03 5.16 12.34
C ARG A 85 -7.63 6.37 13.05
N TYR A 86 -8.40 6.11 14.12
CA TYR A 86 -9.01 7.17 14.93
C TYR A 86 -8.00 8.05 15.67
N ASP A 87 -6.82 7.54 16.03
CA ASP A 87 -5.81 8.31 16.78
C ASP A 87 -4.90 9.19 15.89
N ARG A 88 -5.13 9.24 14.57
CA ARG A 88 -4.22 9.88 13.59
C ARG A 88 -4.91 10.85 12.62
N ALA A 89 -5.80 11.72 13.11
CA ALA A 89 -6.56 12.70 12.32
C ALA A 89 -5.70 13.51 11.32
N VAL A 90 -4.64 14.15 11.80
CA VAL A 90 -3.76 15.01 10.97
C VAL A 90 -3.17 14.23 9.79
N ARG A 91 -2.81 12.98 10.01
CA ARG A 91 -2.22 12.13 8.97
C ARG A 91 -3.25 11.69 7.93
N ALA A 92 -4.49 11.42 8.35
CA ALA A 92 -5.59 11.13 7.43
C ALA A 92 -5.79 12.30 6.45
N ILE A 93 -5.81 13.53 6.96
CA ILE A 93 -5.93 14.74 6.13
C ILE A 93 -4.70 14.90 5.20
N GLN A 94 -3.48 14.74 5.71
CA GLN A 94 -2.27 14.81 4.86
C GLN A 94 -2.31 13.80 3.70
N PHE A 95 -2.77 12.57 3.95
CA PHE A 95 -2.90 11.56 2.92
C PHE A 95 -4.04 11.85 1.95
N ALA A 96 -5.13 12.50 2.39
CA ALA A 96 -6.17 13.01 1.51
C ALA A 96 -5.61 14.01 0.49
N GLU A 97 -4.66 14.87 0.90
CA GLU A 97 -4.02 15.83 -0.01
C GLU A 97 -3.16 15.14 -1.07
N ILE A 98 -2.35 14.15 -0.64
CA ILE A 98 -1.53 13.33 -1.55
C ILE A 98 -2.44 12.59 -2.53
N ALA A 99 -3.50 11.97 -2.03
CA ALA A 99 -4.47 11.22 -2.82
C ALA A 99 -5.12 12.09 -3.91
N ALA A 100 -5.61 13.28 -3.55
CA ALA A 100 -6.30 14.17 -4.49
C ALA A 100 -5.37 14.80 -5.53
N ARG A 101 -4.14 15.18 -5.14
CA ARG A 101 -3.24 15.99 -5.99
C ARG A 101 -2.26 15.16 -6.82
N ASP A 102 -1.77 14.07 -6.24
CA ASP A 102 -0.59 13.38 -6.75
C ASP A 102 -0.93 12.00 -7.30
N LEU A 103 -1.88 11.31 -6.67
CA LEU A 103 -2.26 9.97 -7.05
C LEU A 103 -3.28 10.02 -8.19
N LYS A 104 -2.81 9.75 -9.41
CA LYS A 104 -3.69 9.50 -10.54
C LYS A 104 -4.36 8.15 -10.32
N LEU A 105 -5.50 8.07 -9.65
CA LEU A 105 -6.33 6.87 -9.51
C LEU A 105 -7.75 7.19 -9.97
N ASP A 106 -8.54 6.16 -10.28
CA ASP A 106 -9.89 6.33 -10.83
C ASP A 106 -10.92 6.54 -9.72
N TYR A 107 -10.75 5.82 -8.60
CA TYR A 107 -11.61 5.87 -7.43
C TYR A 107 -10.81 5.81 -6.13
N PHE A 108 -11.42 6.32 -5.06
CA PHE A 108 -10.96 6.10 -3.70
C PHE A 108 -12.06 5.47 -2.85
N VAL A 109 -11.63 4.60 -1.93
CA VAL A 109 -12.45 4.04 -0.86
C VAL A 109 -11.83 4.48 0.46
N THR A 110 -12.63 4.96 1.41
CA THR A 110 -12.15 5.27 2.76
C THR A 110 -12.53 4.17 3.73
N PHE A 111 -11.58 3.72 4.54
CA PHE A 111 -11.82 2.81 5.67
C PHE A 111 -11.49 3.48 7.00
N GLY A 112 -12.05 2.93 8.08
CA GLY A 112 -11.84 3.41 9.44
C GLY A 112 -12.46 4.79 9.69
N ALA A 113 -11.70 5.66 10.35
CA ALA A 113 -12.17 6.96 10.83
C ALA A 113 -12.04 8.08 9.78
N TYR A 114 -12.63 9.24 10.09
CA TYR A 114 -12.45 10.49 9.35
C TYR A 114 -12.90 10.50 7.88
N GLU A 115 -13.83 9.61 7.52
CA GLU A 115 -14.29 9.42 6.14
C GLU A 115 -14.77 10.72 5.51
N ASP A 116 -15.65 11.43 6.20
CA ASP A 116 -16.23 12.68 5.71
C ASP A 116 -15.16 13.77 5.61
N GLN A 117 -14.28 13.92 6.61
CA GLN A 117 -13.23 14.94 6.56
C GLN A 117 -12.20 14.67 5.45
N VAL A 118 -11.84 13.40 5.22
CA VAL A 118 -10.98 13.00 4.10
C VAL A 118 -11.67 13.27 2.78
N THR A 119 -12.95 12.92 2.67
CA THR A 119 -13.76 13.16 1.47
C THR A 119 -13.85 14.64 1.15
N ASP A 120 -14.26 15.46 2.12
CA ASP A 120 -14.40 16.90 1.99
C ASP A 120 -13.07 17.52 1.58
N ARG A 121 -11.97 17.10 2.21
CA ARG A 121 -10.63 17.59 1.85
C ARG A 121 -10.26 17.24 0.40
N MET A 122 -10.54 16.03 -0.06
CA MET A 122 -10.25 15.63 -1.44
C MET A 122 -11.10 16.43 -2.44
N VAL A 123 -12.37 16.68 -2.11
CA VAL A 123 -13.30 17.46 -2.95
C VAL A 123 -12.89 18.93 -3.02
N GLU A 124 -12.49 19.54 -1.90
CA GLU A 124 -11.92 20.90 -1.87
C GLU A 124 -10.70 21.05 -2.79
N LEU A 125 -9.93 19.96 -2.93
CA LEU A 125 -8.76 19.89 -3.78
C LEU A 125 -9.08 19.52 -5.24
N GLY A 126 -10.36 19.37 -5.57
CA GLY A 126 -10.86 19.15 -6.94
C GLY A 126 -11.05 17.68 -7.32
N TYR A 127 -10.90 16.73 -6.39
CA TYR A 127 -11.21 15.34 -6.69
C TYR A 127 -12.74 15.12 -6.75
N PRO A 128 -13.29 14.42 -7.75
CA PRO A 128 -14.74 14.27 -7.89
C PRO A 128 -15.36 13.49 -6.74
N ARG A 129 -16.40 14.05 -6.10
CA ARG A 129 -17.08 13.43 -4.95
C ARG A 129 -17.67 12.06 -5.28
N ASP A 130 -18.23 11.90 -6.48
CA ASP A 130 -18.82 10.66 -6.99
C ASP A 130 -17.78 9.53 -7.17
N ARG A 131 -16.49 9.86 -7.08
CA ARG A 131 -15.38 8.91 -7.16
C ARG A 131 -14.78 8.53 -5.79
N ILE A 132 -15.42 8.93 -4.69
CA ILE A 132 -14.99 8.62 -3.32
C ILE A 132 -16.11 7.83 -2.62
N ILE A 133 -15.81 6.60 -2.21
CA ILE A 133 -16.77 5.71 -1.55
C ILE A 133 -16.41 5.55 -0.08
N ASN A 134 -17.30 5.98 0.80
CA ASN A 134 -17.10 5.92 2.25
C ASN A 134 -17.56 4.56 2.77
N LEU A 135 -16.62 3.74 3.25
CA LEU A 135 -16.82 2.37 3.75
C LEU A 135 -16.16 2.14 5.12
N GLY A 136 -15.92 3.21 5.87
CA GLY A 136 -15.31 3.20 7.20
C GLY A 136 -16.30 2.99 8.33
N PHE A 137 -15.96 3.50 9.51
CA PHE A 137 -16.70 3.25 10.76
C PHE A 137 -18.13 3.77 10.74
N SER A 138 -18.43 4.84 10.00
CA SER A 138 -19.78 5.38 9.91
C SER A 138 -20.75 4.44 9.17
N LYS A 139 -20.21 3.59 8.29
CA LYS A 139 -20.99 2.60 7.52
C LYS A 139 -20.92 1.19 8.09
N ASN A 140 -19.78 0.85 8.69
CA ASN A 140 -19.50 -0.48 9.26
C ASN A 140 -19.91 -1.65 8.32
N PRO A 141 -19.41 -1.67 7.08
CA PRO A 141 -19.86 -2.64 6.07
C PRO A 141 -19.34 -4.06 6.35
N SER A 142 -20.09 -5.06 5.88
CA SER A 142 -19.59 -6.44 5.80
C SER A 142 -18.55 -6.60 4.69
N LEU A 143 -17.78 -7.71 4.72
CA LEU A 143 -16.85 -8.05 3.64
C LEU A 143 -17.56 -8.11 2.27
N GLU A 144 -18.75 -8.71 2.21
CA GLU A 144 -19.54 -8.79 0.97
C GLU A 144 -19.90 -7.39 0.45
N GLN A 145 -20.34 -6.48 1.33
CA GLN A 145 -20.65 -5.10 0.94
C GLN A 145 -19.41 -4.33 0.45
N ILE A 146 -18.24 -4.58 1.06
CA ILE A 146 -16.96 -4.01 0.61
C ILE A 146 -16.62 -4.53 -0.79
N LEU A 147 -16.64 -5.85 -1.00
CA LEU A 147 -16.33 -6.47 -2.28
C LEU A 147 -17.29 -6.02 -3.38
N ASP A 148 -18.59 -5.95 -3.07
CA ASP A 148 -19.62 -5.49 -4.00
C ASP A 148 -19.42 -4.04 -4.42
N SER A 149 -19.10 -3.19 -3.44
CA SER A 149 -18.80 -1.79 -3.72
C SER A 149 -17.56 -1.66 -4.60
N ILE A 150 -16.50 -2.43 -4.35
CA ILE A 150 -15.28 -2.43 -5.15
C ILE A 150 -15.54 -2.93 -6.57
N VAL A 151 -16.23 -4.06 -6.72
CA VAL A 151 -16.57 -4.67 -8.02
C VAL A 151 -17.43 -3.73 -8.86
N ALA A 152 -18.39 -3.04 -8.25
CA ALA A 152 -19.26 -2.09 -8.93
C ALA A 152 -18.51 -0.91 -9.57
N LEU A 153 -17.30 -0.58 -9.08
CA LEU A 153 -16.46 0.48 -9.65
C LEU A 153 -15.68 0.00 -10.88
N ILE A 154 -15.52 -1.31 -11.08
CA ILE A 154 -14.68 -1.88 -12.13
C ILE A 154 -15.44 -1.85 -13.47
N ALA A 155 -15.14 -0.82 -14.28
CA ALA A 155 -15.75 -0.65 -15.59
C ALA A 155 -15.31 -1.74 -16.61
N GLY A 156 -14.07 -2.22 -16.49
CA GLY A 156 -13.48 -3.25 -17.37
C GLY A 156 -13.52 -4.65 -16.77
N GLU A 157 -12.55 -5.50 -17.15
CA GLU A 157 -12.43 -6.86 -16.61
C GLU A 157 -11.64 -6.91 -15.29
N GLN A 158 -10.73 -5.95 -15.07
CA GLN A 158 -9.79 -5.99 -13.95
C GLN A 158 -9.81 -4.69 -13.13
N GLY A 159 -9.83 -4.84 -11.81
CA GLY A 159 -9.59 -3.78 -10.85
C GLY A 159 -8.26 -3.97 -10.13
N LEU A 160 -7.48 -2.89 -9.99
CA LEU A 160 -6.32 -2.81 -9.12
C LEU A 160 -6.72 -2.08 -7.83
N LEU A 161 -6.73 -2.80 -6.71
CA LEU A 161 -7.03 -2.28 -5.39
C LEU A 161 -5.73 -2.06 -4.60
N ILE A 162 -5.51 -0.82 -4.15
CA ILE A 162 -4.24 -0.39 -3.55
C ILE A 162 -4.48 0.05 -2.11
N GLY A 163 -4.04 -0.76 -1.15
CA GLY A 163 -4.10 -0.45 0.28
C GLY A 163 -3.06 0.59 0.69
N MET A 164 -3.48 1.70 1.30
CA MET A 164 -2.58 2.75 1.78
C MET A 164 -2.86 3.12 3.24
N VAL A 165 -1.88 3.78 3.86
CA VAL A 165 -1.93 4.36 5.21
C VAL A 165 -1.73 3.35 6.35
N ASN A 166 -2.77 2.69 6.86
CA ASN A 166 -2.65 1.78 8.01
C ASN A 166 -3.21 0.38 7.68
N ILE A 167 -2.91 -0.62 8.53
CA ILE A 167 -3.46 -1.99 8.41
C ILE A 167 -4.54 -2.33 9.46
N HIS A 168 -4.53 -1.64 10.61
CA HIS A 168 -5.31 -2.04 11.79
C HIS A 168 -6.69 -1.36 11.83
N THR A 169 -7.55 -1.73 10.91
CA THR A 169 -8.99 -1.42 10.97
C THR A 169 -9.77 -2.66 10.60
N PRO A 170 -10.98 -2.88 11.16
CA PRO A 170 -11.82 -4.02 10.85
C PRO A 170 -11.99 -4.26 9.34
N GLN A 171 -12.22 -3.20 8.54
CA GLN A 171 -12.44 -3.33 7.10
C GLN A 171 -11.20 -3.79 6.34
N ALA A 172 -10.02 -3.25 6.69
CA ALA A 172 -8.76 -3.71 6.10
C ALA A 172 -8.42 -5.13 6.54
N GLU A 173 -8.67 -5.49 7.80
CA GLU A 173 -8.48 -6.85 8.31
C GLU A 173 -9.37 -7.86 7.58
N LEU A 174 -10.66 -7.53 7.34
CA LEU A 174 -11.57 -8.36 6.54
C LEU A 174 -11.02 -8.62 5.13
N LEU A 175 -10.52 -7.58 4.43
CA LEU A 175 -9.92 -7.76 3.11
C LEU A 175 -8.64 -8.59 3.17
N MET A 176 -7.74 -8.30 4.12
CA MET A 176 -6.50 -9.08 4.26
C MET A 176 -6.79 -10.55 4.54
N GLU A 177 -7.75 -10.83 5.43
CA GLU A 177 -8.17 -12.18 5.76
C GLU A 177 -8.76 -12.90 4.54
N PHE A 178 -9.62 -12.23 3.78
CA PHE A 178 -10.16 -12.73 2.52
C PHE A 178 -9.04 -13.14 1.55
N PHE A 179 -8.08 -12.26 1.28
CA PHE A 179 -6.97 -12.57 0.38
C PHE A 179 -5.99 -13.60 0.96
N HIS A 180 -5.84 -13.69 2.28
CA HIS A 180 -5.01 -14.69 2.92
C HIS A 180 -5.59 -16.11 2.77
N HIS A 181 -6.90 -16.28 2.97
CA HIS A 181 -7.58 -17.57 2.82
C HIS A 181 -7.58 -18.09 1.39
N LEU A 182 -7.53 -17.20 0.39
CA LEU A 182 -7.46 -17.58 -1.03
C LEU A 182 -6.11 -18.16 -1.46
N GLN A 183 -5.05 -18.04 -0.64
CA GLN A 183 -3.72 -18.60 -0.95
C GLN A 183 -3.73 -20.14 -1.13
N GLY A 184 -4.82 -20.82 -0.74
CA GLY A 184 -4.99 -22.26 -0.94
C GLY A 184 -5.54 -22.70 -2.31
N GLU A 185 -6.18 -21.81 -3.10
CA GLU A 185 -7.04 -22.29 -4.20
C GLU A 185 -6.77 -21.67 -5.58
N THR A 186 -6.48 -20.36 -5.74
CA THR A 186 -6.25 -19.76 -7.08
C THR A 186 -5.59 -18.36 -7.01
N VAL A 187 -4.46 -18.20 -6.34
CA VAL A 187 -3.76 -16.90 -6.27
C VAL A 187 -2.44 -16.96 -7.00
N VAL A 188 -2.26 -16.11 -8.02
CA VAL A 188 -0.93 -15.80 -8.55
C VAL A 188 -0.27 -14.84 -7.57
N MET A 189 0.64 -15.36 -6.77
CA MET A 189 1.42 -14.57 -5.84
C MET A 189 2.66 -14.05 -6.55
N ASN A 190 2.81 -12.73 -6.64
CA ASN A 190 4.05 -12.13 -7.10
C ASN A 190 4.67 -11.28 -5.99
N GLU A 191 5.94 -11.53 -5.70
CA GLU A 191 6.70 -10.69 -4.80
C GLU A 191 6.99 -9.35 -5.47
N LEU A 192 6.45 -8.27 -4.89
CA LEU A 192 7.04 -6.96 -5.09
C LEU A 192 8.23 -6.88 -4.12
N ILE A 193 9.42 -7.26 -4.59
CA ILE A 193 10.65 -6.93 -3.86
C ILE A 193 10.68 -5.40 -3.81
N ALA A 194 10.45 -4.85 -2.63
CA ALA A 194 10.53 -3.43 -2.38
C ALA A 194 11.96 -2.95 -2.63
N ASP A 195 12.29 -2.64 -3.88
CA ASP A 195 13.45 -1.84 -4.24
C ASP A 195 13.13 -0.36 -3.97
N LEU A 196 12.64 -0.07 -2.76
CA LEU A 196 12.54 1.28 -2.20
C LEU A 196 13.94 1.90 -1.97
N GLY A 197 15.01 1.21 -2.39
CA GLY A 197 16.37 1.72 -2.53
C GLY A 197 16.72 2.24 -3.93
N TYR A 198 15.88 2.06 -4.95
CA TYR A 198 16.15 2.58 -6.29
C TYR A 198 15.68 4.02 -6.43
N VAL A 199 16.55 4.95 -6.03
CA VAL A 199 16.43 6.38 -6.34
C VAL A 199 16.76 6.58 -7.82
N PRO A 200 15.86 7.09 -8.67
CA PRO A 200 16.17 7.38 -10.07
C PRO A 200 17.38 8.32 -10.16
N GLU A 201 18.30 8.12 -11.13
CA GLU A 201 19.53 8.93 -11.29
C GLU A 201 19.25 10.45 -11.30
N ALA A 202 18.08 10.85 -11.80
CA ALA A 202 17.62 12.24 -11.83
C ALA A 202 17.45 12.86 -10.43
N VAL A 203 17.15 12.05 -9.41
CA VAL A 203 16.97 12.45 -8.00
C VAL A 203 18.31 12.36 -7.24
N GLN A 204 19.19 11.40 -7.57
CA GLN A 204 20.55 11.31 -7.01
C GLN A 204 21.40 12.56 -7.29
N ARG A 205 21.29 13.14 -8.49
CA ARG A 205 22.07 14.35 -8.87
C ARG A 205 21.75 15.59 -8.04
N ARG A 206 20.57 15.70 -7.42
CA ARG A 206 20.22 16.85 -6.55
C ARG A 206 20.79 16.74 -5.14
N ARG A 207 21.09 15.54 -4.64
CA ARG A 207 21.73 15.35 -3.33
C ARG A 207 23.22 15.77 -3.31
N PHE A 208 23.89 15.76 -4.46
CA PHE A 208 25.31 16.11 -4.57
C PHE A 208 25.61 17.61 -4.57
N VAL A 209 24.64 18.46 -4.90
CA VAL A 209 24.87 19.91 -4.94
C VAL A 209 24.84 20.53 -3.53
N ILE A 210 24.06 19.95 -2.61
CA ILE A 210 23.95 20.46 -1.23
C ILE A 210 25.14 20.01 -0.37
N SER A 211 25.72 18.83 -0.63
CA SER A 211 26.91 18.36 0.10
C SER A 211 28.21 19.07 -0.30
N HIS A 212 28.27 19.70 -1.47
CA HIS A 212 29.43 20.49 -1.91
C HIS A 212 29.43 21.93 -1.35
N LEU A 213 28.26 22.51 -1.10
CA LEU A 213 28.14 23.85 -0.52
C LEU A 213 28.38 23.87 1.01
N LEU A 214 28.23 22.73 1.69
CA LEU A 214 28.48 22.62 3.13
C LEU A 214 29.95 22.26 3.49
N ARG A 215 30.82 22.03 2.51
CA ARG A 215 32.26 21.73 2.72
C ARG A 215 33.20 22.91 2.50
N GLN A 216 32.69 24.10 2.16
CA GLN A 216 33.52 25.30 1.94
C GLN A 216 33.37 26.38 3.03
N SER A 217 32.72 26.07 4.16
CA SER A 217 32.59 26.98 5.31
C SER A 217 33.15 26.41 6.61
N GLY A 218 34.08 25.46 6.53
CA GLY A 218 34.82 24.90 7.67
C GLY A 218 36.31 25.03 7.45
#